data_AF-A0A2S6NFP2-F1
#
_entry.id   AF-A0A2S6NFP2-F1
#
_cell.length_a   1.000
_cell.length_b   1.000
_cell.length_c   1.000
_cell.angle_alpha   90.00
_cell.angle_beta   90.00
_cell.angle_gamma   90.00
#
_symmetry.space_group_name_H-M   'P 1'
#
loop_
_entity.id
_entity.type
_entity.pdbx_description
1 polymer ?
#
loop_
_entity_poly.entity_id
_entity_poly.type
_entity_poly.pdbx_seq_one_letter_code
_entity_poly.pdbx_strand_id
1 'polypeptide(L)'
;MTDLPMTADDPLAPFFPARTAPALTHAFARRSAMMPWRGLRAVPDEDLCARVARLEATPRAKSATVAYVHAPFCVSRCLFCGFYRNAYDRARTRRYVDLMVADLDRAAALPMVAEGPPLSAVYIGGGTPTALSAPEIARLVGALKTRLPLAADCEITLEGRMFGFDDEKIDAALDAGVNRISLGVQSFDTRVRRRLGRKLDRQQLIAAIGGLVARDRAAIVIDLIYGLPGQTDSVWRSDIETAETLGLDGLDFYALGVHPNGPLAQAIAAGKTLPVPTLADQARAYAAARAFFSEQGWTRLSQAHVARTARERSLYNRLVKTDATCLAFGPGGDGGGFGSSWSMSSDFDVWATAVEAGRSAIARMGDLPAVHEADALIAASLESSELDLGAVEARRPGFLDAAAPLLNAWREVGLVARDGGVLRTTVAGDFWMTTLARGLVTACEHARARRAA
;
A
#
# COMPACT_ATOMS: atom_id res chain seq x y z
N MET A 1 -28.45 -19.24 -22.28
CA MET A 1 -27.29 -19.05 -23.16
C MET A 1 -26.25 -20.06 -22.72
N THR A 2 -26.00 -20.99 -23.61
CA THR A 2 -25.25 -22.24 -23.45
C THR A 2 -23.79 -22.00 -23.04
N ASP A 3 -23.34 -22.69 -22.00
CA ASP A 3 -21.93 -22.81 -21.61
C ASP A 3 -21.14 -23.39 -22.79
N LEU A 4 -20.37 -22.53 -23.47
CA LEU A 4 -19.30 -23.01 -24.34
C LEU A 4 -18.20 -23.57 -23.43
N PRO A 5 -17.70 -24.79 -23.68
CA PRO A 5 -16.61 -25.35 -22.90
C PRO A 5 -15.38 -24.45 -23.06
N MET A 6 -14.99 -23.82 -21.95
CA MET A 6 -13.77 -23.02 -21.90
C MET A 6 -12.57 -23.90 -22.21
N THR A 7 -11.82 -23.57 -23.25
CA THR A 7 -10.56 -24.26 -23.56
C THR A 7 -9.52 -23.94 -22.48
N ALA A 8 -8.56 -24.83 -22.26
CA ALA A 8 -7.49 -24.63 -21.27
C ALA A 8 -6.63 -23.36 -21.52
N ASP A 9 -6.72 -22.79 -22.72
CA ASP A 9 -6.02 -21.57 -23.14
C ASP A 9 -6.85 -20.28 -22.97
N ASP A 10 -8.06 -20.35 -22.39
CA ASP A 10 -8.86 -19.14 -22.14
C ASP A 10 -8.19 -18.29 -21.02
N PRO A 11 -7.77 -17.03 -21.31
CA PRO A 11 -7.15 -16.16 -20.31
C PRO A 11 -8.08 -15.82 -19.14
N LEU A 12 -9.39 -16.06 -19.26
CA LEU A 12 -10.37 -15.87 -18.19
C LEU A 12 -10.53 -17.09 -17.27
N ALA A 13 -10.06 -18.28 -17.67
CA ALA A 13 -10.19 -19.51 -16.89
C ALA A 13 -9.75 -19.38 -15.41
N PRO A 14 -8.63 -18.69 -15.08
CA PRO A 14 -8.20 -18.54 -13.68
C PRO A 14 -9.13 -17.68 -12.81
N PHE A 15 -10.09 -16.97 -13.40
CA PHE A 15 -10.98 -16.02 -12.73
C PHE A 15 -12.41 -16.53 -12.59
N PHE A 16 -12.71 -17.74 -13.08
CA PHE A 16 -13.95 -18.43 -12.73
C PHE A 16 -13.80 -19.15 -11.39
N PRO A 17 -14.75 -18.99 -10.45
CA PRO A 17 -14.62 -19.55 -9.13
C PRO A 17 -14.95 -21.05 -9.11
N ALA A 18 -14.34 -21.78 -8.19
CA ALA A 18 -14.79 -23.14 -7.88
C ALA A 18 -16.22 -23.11 -7.30
N ARG A 19 -17.10 -24.00 -7.80
CA ARG A 19 -18.52 -24.06 -7.39
C ARG A 19 -18.81 -25.03 -6.24
N THR A 20 -17.90 -25.95 -5.96
CA THR A 20 -18.13 -27.10 -5.05
C THR A 20 -17.54 -26.90 -3.65
N ALA A 21 -16.94 -25.74 -3.36
CA ALA A 21 -16.28 -25.44 -2.10
C ALA A 21 -16.64 -24.03 -1.59
N PRO A 22 -16.48 -23.74 -0.29
CA PRO A 22 -16.84 -22.43 0.26
C PRO A 22 -16.06 -21.30 -0.41
N ALA A 23 -16.79 -20.29 -0.93
CA ALA A 23 -16.19 -19.21 -1.70
C ALA A 23 -15.09 -18.46 -0.95
N LEU A 24 -15.26 -18.24 0.37
CA LEU A 24 -14.26 -17.57 1.19
C LEU A 24 -12.88 -18.25 1.10
N THR A 25 -12.83 -19.58 1.16
CA THR A 25 -11.58 -20.33 1.32
C THR A 25 -11.05 -20.93 0.02
N HIS A 26 -11.91 -21.20 -0.97
CA HIS A 26 -11.56 -22.01 -2.14
C HIS A 26 -12.09 -21.46 -3.48
N ALA A 27 -12.60 -20.23 -3.53
CA ALA A 27 -13.08 -19.67 -4.80
C ALA A 27 -12.00 -19.73 -5.90
N PHE A 28 -10.73 -19.44 -5.56
CA PHE A 28 -9.62 -19.47 -6.50
C PHE A 28 -8.44 -20.26 -5.96
N ALA A 29 -7.66 -20.87 -6.86
CA ALA A 29 -6.45 -21.61 -6.48
C ALA A 29 -5.33 -20.71 -5.92
N ARG A 30 -5.33 -19.42 -6.29
CA ARG A 30 -4.38 -18.42 -5.82
C ARG A 30 -4.98 -17.02 -5.85
N ARG A 31 -4.40 -16.11 -5.07
CA ARG A 31 -4.65 -14.67 -5.23
C ARG A 31 -3.85 -14.15 -6.42
N SER A 32 -4.50 -13.42 -7.31
CA SER A 32 -3.87 -12.76 -8.44
C SER A 32 -3.79 -11.26 -8.18
N ALA A 33 -2.59 -10.70 -8.11
CA ALA A 33 -2.42 -9.27 -7.86
C ALA A 33 -2.61 -8.45 -9.15
N MET A 34 -3.21 -7.27 -9.02
CA MET A 34 -3.20 -6.26 -10.08
C MET A 34 -1.99 -5.35 -9.87
N MET A 35 -0.98 -5.51 -10.71
CA MET A 35 0.25 -4.73 -10.59
C MET A 35 0.07 -3.31 -11.16
N PRO A 36 0.52 -2.25 -10.46
CA PRO A 36 0.40 -0.87 -10.93
C PRO A 36 1.08 -0.59 -12.27
N TRP A 37 2.21 -1.26 -12.56
CA TRP A 37 2.97 -1.11 -13.80
C TRP A 37 2.43 -1.95 -14.98
N ARG A 38 1.24 -2.55 -14.83
CA ARG A 38 0.69 -3.39 -15.88
C ARG A 38 0.33 -2.54 -17.11
N GLY A 39 0.79 -3.00 -18.29
CA GLY A 39 0.54 -2.29 -19.55
C GLY A 39 1.31 -0.99 -19.68
N LEU A 40 2.22 -0.70 -18.74
CA LEU A 40 3.12 0.43 -18.79
C LEU A 40 4.06 0.26 -19.98
N ARG A 41 4.12 1.26 -20.86
CA ARG A 41 5.10 1.29 -21.95
C ARG A 41 6.34 2.00 -21.44
N ALA A 42 7.44 1.26 -21.27
CA ALA A 42 8.70 1.85 -20.82
C ALA A 42 9.15 2.98 -21.75
N VAL A 43 9.60 4.08 -21.16
CA VAL A 43 10.33 5.13 -21.87
C VAL A 43 11.75 4.63 -22.12
N PRO A 44 12.27 4.65 -23.36
CA PRO A 44 13.65 4.29 -23.65
C PRO A 44 14.65 5.18 -22.90
N ASP A 45 15.83 4.64 -22.55
CA ASP A 45 16.83 5.34 -21.75
C ASP A 45 17.33 6.62 -22.45
N GLU A 46 17.44 6.59 -23.78
CA GLU A 46 17.81 7.74 -24.61
C GLU A 46 16.82 8.90 -24.55
N ASP A 47 15.54 8.60 -24.29
CA ASP A 47 14.45 9.58 -24.21
C ASP A 47 14.16 10.03 -22.77
N LEU A 48 14.69 9.32 -21.76
CA LEU A 48 14.34 9.50 -20.36
C LEU A 48 14.57 10.94 -19.88
N CYS A 49 15.74 11.52 -20.19
CA CYS A 49 16.08 12.88 -19.78
C CYS A 49 15.07 13.91 -20.32
N ALA A 50 14.73 13.83 -21.61
CA ALA A 50 13.75 14.73 -22.24
C ALA A 50 12.33 14.52 -21.71
N ARG A 51 11.98 13.28 -21.31
CA ARG A 51 10.68 12.99 -20.67
C ARG A 51 10.61 13.52 -19.25
N VAL A 52 11.68 13.38 -18.46
CA VAL A 52 11.77 13.94 -17.11
C VAL A 52 11.67 15.47 -17.14
N ALA A 53 12.41 16.14 -18.02
CA ALA A 53 12.32 17.60 -18.14
C ALA A 53 10.90 18.09 -18.47
N ARG A 54 10.19 17.39 -19.36
CA ARG A 54 8.78 17.67 -19.67
C ARG A 54 7.86 17.45 -18.46
N LEU A 55 8.06 16.34 -17.74
CA LEU A 55 7.31 16.05 -16.52
C LEU A 55 7.49 17.17 -15.49
N GLU A 56 8.73 17.56 -15.20
CA GLU A 56 9.08 18.58 -14.22
C GLU A 56 8.50 19.96 -14.55
N ALA A 57 8.38 20.27 -15.84
CA ALA A 57 7.77 21.51 -16.34
C ALA A 57 6.24 21.47 -16.41
N THR A 58 5.57 20.36 -16.07
CA THR A 58 4.11 20.22 -16.20
C THR A 58 3.39 20.45 -14.86
N PRO A 59 2.51 21.46 -14.73
CA PRO A 59 1.70 21.67 -13.52
C PRO A 59 0.75 20.51 -13.21
N ARG A 60 0.45 20.30 -11.92
CA ARG A 60 -0.58 19.33 -11.52
C ARG A 60 -1.97 19.82 -11.92
N ALA A 61 -2.74 18.96 -12.58
CA ALA A 61 -4.11 19.29 -13.00
C ALA A 61 -5.19 18.51 -12.22
N LYS A 62 -4.85 17.36 -11.61
CA LYS A 62 -5.82 16.55 -10.85
C LYS A 62 -6.04 17.12 -9.46
N SER A 63 -7.28 17.04 -8.97
CA SER A 63 -7.65 17.51 -7.63
C SER A 63 -7.05 16.67 -6.51
N ALA A 64 -6.97 15.34 -6.69
CA ALA A 64 -6.33 14.44 -5.75
C ALA A 64 -4.82 14.41 -5.99
N THR A 65 -4.05 14.98 -5.06
CA THR A 65 -2.59 14.98 -5.13
C THR A 65 -1.98 14.60 -3.77
N VAL A 66 -0.95 13.77 -3.80
CA VAL A 66 -0.24 13.25 -2.62
C VAL A 66 1.27 13.20 -2.88
N ALA A 67 2.06 13.05 -1.82
CA ALA A 67 3.50 12.82 -1.93
C ALA A 67 3.94 11.61 -1.11
N TYR A 68 4.90 10.87 -1.67
CA TYR A 68 5.61 9.80 -1.01
C TYR A 68 7.07 10.18 -0.81
N VAL A 69 7.59 9.97 0.40
CA VAL A 69 8.98 10.23 0.76
C VAL A 69 9.59 8.92 1.26
N HIS A 70 10.53 8.38 0.50
CA HIS A 70 11.17 7.12 0.83
C HIS A 70 12.41 7.32 1.71
N ALA A 71 12.39 6.74 2.92
CA ALA A 71 13.52 6.65 3.83
C ALA A 71 14.05 5.20 3.89
N PRO A 72 15.17 4.86 3.26
CA PRO A 72 15.53 3.47 2.92
C PRO A 72 16.29 2.70 4.02
N PHE A 73 16.30 3.20 5.26
CA PHE A 73 17.16 2.68 6.33
C PHE A 73 16.41 1.83 7.35
N CYS A 74 17.01 0.70 7.73
CA CYS A 74 16.49 -0.19 8.77
C CYS A 74 17.60 -0.56 9.76
N VAL A 75 17.30 -0.48 11.07
CA VAL A 75 18.25 -0.96 12.11
C VAL A 75 18.38 -2.50 12.10
N SER A 76 17.37 -3.21 11.59
CA SER A 76 17.42 -4.67 11.40
C SER A 76 16.48 -5.14 10.30
N ARG A 77 16.83 -6.26 9.65
CA ARG A 77 16.01 -6.89 8.60
C ARG A 77 14.93 -7.78 9.20
N CYS A 78 13.67 -7.52 8.84
CA CYS A 78 12.56 -8.44 9.14
C CYS A 78 12.49 -9.53 8.06
N LEU A 79 12.24 -10.79 8.45
CA LEU A 79 12.30 -11.90 7.49
C LEU A 79 11.24 -11.83 6.38
N PHE A 80 10.07 -11.27 6.70
CA PHE A 80 8.93 -11.13 5.78
C PHE A 80 9.02 -9.88 4.89
N CYS A 81 9.89 -8.93 5.20
CA CYS A 81 9.88 -7.62 4.58
C CYS A 81 10.59 -7.61 3.22
N GLY A 82 9.88 -7.14 2.18
CA GLY A 82 10.42 -6.90 0.83
C GLY A 82 11.12 -5.54 0.66
N PHE A 83 11.00 -4.63 1.63
CA PHE A 83 11.47 -3.24 1.55
C PHE A 83 12.85 -2.99 2.17
N TYR A 84 13.48 -3.98 2.82
CA TYR A 84 14.82 -3.80 3.39
C TYR A 84 15.85 -3.50 2.30
N ARG A 85 16.48 -2.32 2.36
CA ARG A 85 17.53 -1.88 1.43
C ARG A 85 18.83 -1.61 2.16
N ASN A 86 18.85 -0.62 3.04
CA ASN A 86 20.06 -0.16 3.69
C ASN A 86 20.03 -0.44 5.19
N ALA A 87 21.16 -0.91 5.74
CA ALA A 87 21.36 -0.91 7.17
C ALA A 87 21.43 0.54 7.68
N TYR A 88 20.90 0.78 8.87
CA TYR A 88 21.08 2.07 9.55
C TYR A 88 22.57 2.34 9.78
N ASP A 89 22.99 3.54 9.40
CA ASP A 89 24.29 4.12 9.72
C ASP A 89 24.10 5.63 9.95
N ARG A 90 24.73 6.16 11.00
CA ARG A 90 24.53 7.55 11.44
C ARG A 90 25.02 8.57 10.42
N ALA A 91 26.16 8.31 9.77
CA ALA A 91 26.70 9.23 8.77
C ALA A 91 25.85 9.21 7.50
N ARG A 92 25.43 8.03 7.04
CA ARG A 92 24.56 7.87 5.87
C ARG A 92 23.18 8.46 6.07
N THR A 93 22.57 8.30 7.24
CA THR A 93 21.25 8.88 7.56
C THR A 93 21.29 10.41 7.62
N ARG A 94 22.35 10.98 8.21
CA ARG A 94 22.57 12.43 8.17
C ARG A 94 22.73 12.95 6.74
N ARG A 95 23.60 12.31 5.95
CA ARG A 95 23.80 12.64 4.52
C ARG A 95 22.49 12.54 3.74
N TYR A 96 21.69 11.50 3.99
CA TYR A 96 20.37 11.36 3.39
C TYR A 96 19.48 12.57 3.68
N VAL A 97 19.35 13.00 4.94
CA VAL A 97 18.51 14.15 5.28
C VAL A 97 19.04 15.44 4.64
N ASP A 98 20.36 15.65 4.64
CA ASP A 98 20.97 16.82 3.99
C ASP A 98 20.63 16.86 2.49
N LEU A 99 20.75 15.72 1.80
CA LEU A 99 20.42 15.60 0.38
C LEU A 99 18.92 15.69 0.12
N MET A 100 18.08 15.12 0.98
CA MET A 100 16.62 15.25 0.86
C MET A 100 16.18 16.70 0.95
N VAL A 101 16.76 17.49 1.85
CA VAL A 101 16.46 18.93 1.95
C VAL A 101 16.85 19.65 0.66
N ALA A 102 18.05 19.38 0.13
CA ALA A 102 18.50 19.97 -1.13
C ALA A 102 17.64 19.55 -2.34
N ASP A 103 17.22 18.29 -2.39
CA ASP A 103 16.32 17.76 -3.42
C ASP A 103 14.95 18.44 -3.36
N LEU A 104 14.41 18.63 -2.15
CA LEU A 104 13.16 19.36 -1.94
C LEU A 104 13.30 20.86 -2.27
N ASP A 105 14.44 21.49 -1.98
CA ASP A 105 14.72 22.88 -2.36
C ASP A 105 14.69 23.06 -3.89
N ARG A 106 15.33 22.15 -4.64
CA ARG A 106 15.25 22.13 -6.10
C ARG A 106 13.82 21.89 -6.55
N ALA A 107 13.18 20.87 -6.01
CA ALA A 107 11.87 20.43 -6.45
C ALA A 107 10.79 21.48 -6.22
N ALA A 108 10.85 22.25 -5.13
CA ALA A 108 9.90 23.30 -4.80
C ALA A 108 9.78 24.40 -5.87
N ALA A 109 10.78 24.56 -6.74
CA ALA A 109 10.75 25.52 -7.85
C ALA A 109 10.20 24.93 -9.16
N LEU A 110 10.02 23.60 -9.25
CA LEU A 110 9.56 22.94 -10.47
C LEU A 110 8.03 23.08 -10.60
N PRO A 111 7.48 23.42 -11.79
CA PRO A 111 6.03 23.51 -11.99
C PRO A 111 5.25 22.27 -11.54
N MET A 112 5.79 21.05 -11.71
CA MET A 112 5.14 19.82 -11.23
C MET A 112 4.92 19.77 -9.71
N VAL A 113 5.70 20.56 -8.96
CA VAL A 113 5.63 20.67 -7.49
C VAL A 113 4.97 21.98 -7.07
N ALA A 114 5.40 23.12 -7.62
CA ALA A 114 4.97 24.46 -7.22
C ALA A 114 3.54 24.79 -7.64
N GLU A 115 3.07 24.24 -8.76
CA GLU A 115 1.82 24.65 -9.40
C GLU A 115 0.76 23.55 -9.37
N GLY A 116 -0.51 23.98 -9.28
CA GLY A 116 -1.69 23.12 -9.24
C GLY A 116 -2.24 22.90 -7.83
N PRO A 117 -3.17 21.94 -7.66
CA PRO A 117 -3.81 21.70 -6.38
C PRO A 117 -2.82 21.32 -5.27
N PRO A 118 -3.15 21.66 -4.00
CA PRO A 118 -2.30 21.34 -2.86
C PRO A 118 -2.33 19.84 -2.53
N LEU A 119 -1.28 19.35 -1.88
CA LEU A 119 -1.12 17.95 -1.48
C LEU A 119 -2.02 17.64 -0.27
N SER A 120 -2.94 16.69 -0.43
CA SER A 120 -3.83 16.22 0.64
C SER A 120 -3.11 15.34 1.66
N ALA A 121 -2.03 14.67 1.26
CA ALA A 121 -1.26 13.81 2.15
C ALA A 121 0.21 13.71 1.75
N VAL A 122 1.08 13.56 2.76
CA VAL A 122 2.49 13.21 2.64
C VAL A 122 2.73 11.93 3.44
N TYR A 123 3.26 10.90 2.81
CA TYR A 123 3.58 9.64 3.47
C TYR A 123 5.08 9.42 3.50
N ILE A 124 5.65 9.44 4.69
CA ILE A 124 7.07 9.17 4.92
C ILE A 124 7.19 7.69 5.28
N GLY A 125 7.68 6.89 4.33
CA GLY A 125 7.69 5.43 4.43
C GLY A 125 8.98 4.78 3.94
N GLY A 126 8.94 3.47 3.72
CA GLY A 126 10.02 2.74 3.05
C GLY A 126 10.68 1.69 3.93
N GLY A 127 11.89 1.97 4.42
CA GLY A 127 12.59 1.11 5.37
C GLY A 127 12.01 1.26 6.77
N THR A 128 12.53 2.20 7.54
CA THR A 128 12.04 2.55 8.87
C THR A 128 12.32 4.03 9.11
N PRO A 129 11.44 4.96 8.68
CA PRO A 129 11.62 6.40 8.90
C PRO A 129 11.92 6.78 10.36
N THR A 130 11.27 6.11 11.32
CA THR A 130 11.55 6.24 12.77
C THR A 130 12.96 5.81 13.21
N ALA A 131 13.77 5.21 12.32
CA ALA A 131 15.18 4.94 12.59
C ALA A 131 16.03 6.22 12.57
N LEU A 132 15.59 7.28 11.88
CA LEU A 132 16.19 8.60 11.94
C LEU A 132 16.22 9.11 13.39
N SER A 133 17.20 9.95 13.71
CA SER A 133 17.29 10.64 15.00
C SER A 133 16.21 11.74 15.10
N ALA A 134 15.91 12.18 16.32
CA ALA A 134 14.91 13.24 16.55
C ALA A 134 15.20 14.52 15.74
N PRO A 135 16.45 15.05 15.69
CA PRO A 135 16.76 16.22 14.85
C PRO A 135 16.61 15.95 13.34
N GLU A 136 16.90 14.72 12.88
CA GLU A 136 16.74 14.33 11.48
C GLU A 136 15.27 14.27 11.07
N ILE A 137 14.40 13.69 11.92
CA ILE A 137 12.94 13.67 11.71
C ILE A 137 12.41 15.11 11.65
N ALA A 138 12.75 15.94 12.64
CA ALA A 138 12.29 17.32 12.69
C ALA A 138 12.72 18.13 11.46
N ARG A 139 13.97 17.97 11.02
CA ARG A 139 14.49 18.62 9.81
C ARG A 139 13.77 18.15 8.55
N LEU A 140 13.57 16.85 8.37
CA LEU A 140 12.91 16.31 7.19
C LEU A 140 11.45 16.79 7.10
N VAL A 141 10.69 16.65 8.19
CA VAL A 141 9.28 17.05 8.24
C VAL A 141 9.14 18.57 8.09
N GLY A 142 9.99 19.35 8.76
CA GLY A 142 10.04 20.80 8.59
C GLY A 142 10.35 21.23 7.16
N ALA A 143 11.24 20.51 6.47
CA ALA A 143 11.53 20.77 5.07
C ALA A 143 10.33 20.48 4.16
N LEU A 144 9.66 19.34 4.35
CA LEU A 144 8.45 18.99 3.59
C LEU A 144 7.36 20.06 3.74
N LYS A 145 7.08 20.51 4.97
CA LYS A 145 6.06 21.54 5.24
C LYS A 145 6.38 22.91 4.64
N THR A 146 7.65 23.26 4.54
CA THR A 146 8.07 24.59 4.05
C THR A 146 8.24 24.64 2.54
N ARG A 147 8.42 23.48 1.88
CA ARG A 147 8.77 23.39 0.45
C ARG A 147 7.67 22.81 -0.42
N LEU A 148 6.78 22.00 0.15
CA LEU A 148 5.66 21.42 -0.59
C LEU A 148 4.39 22.24 -0.37
N PRO A 149 3.54 22.41 -1.40
CA PRO A 149 2.26 23.11 -1.25
C PRO A 149 1.23 22.18 -0.59
N LEU A 150 1.27 22.11 0.75
CA LEU A 150 0.39 21.25 1.53
C LEU A 150 -1.01 21.87 1.68
N ALA A 151 -2.05 21.03 1.66
CA ALA A 151 -3.39 21.45 2.06
C ALA A 151 -3.40 21.85 3.54
N ALA A 152 -4.34 22.72 3.94
CA ALA A 152 -4.44 23.19 5.32
C ALA A 152 -4.64 22.03 6.32
N ASP A 153 -5.34 20.97 5.89
CA ASP A 153 -5.61 19.76 6.66
C ASP A 153 -4.79 18.55 6.17
N CYS A 154 -3.64 18.79 5.55
CA CYS A 154 -2.77 17.74 4.99
C CYS A 154 -2.45 16.66 6.04
N GLU A 155 -2.65 15.39 5.67
CA GLU A 155 -2.23 14.25 6.49
C GLU A 155 -0.73 13.99 6.27
N ILE A 156 0.09 14.15 7.32
CA ILE A 156 1.52 13.84 7.29
C ILE A 156 1.73 12.57 8.12
N THR A 157 1.94 11.46 7.41
CA THR A 157 2.17 10.15 8.02
C THR A 157 3.66 9.89 8.21
N LEU A 158 4.04 9.45 9.41
CA LEU A 158 5.34 8.83 9.69
C LEU A 158 5.17 7.32 9.90
N GLU A 159 5.74 6.51 9.01
CA GLU A 159 5.79 5.07 9.15
C GLU A 159 6.94 4.63 10.07
N GLY A 160 6.75 3.54 10.81
CA GLY A 160 7.82 3.04 11.65
C GLY A 160 7.52 1.79 12.44
N ARG A 161 8.32 1.62 13.50
CA ARG A 161 8.15 0.56 14.50
C ARG A 161 8.57 1.11 15.86
N MET A 162 8.00 0.58 16.93
CA MET A 162 8.33 1.04 18.28
C MET A 162 9.78 0.77 18.72
N PHE A 163 10.46 -0.21 18.13
CA PHE A 163 11.85 -0.48 18.50
C PHE A 163 12.79 0.64 18.03
N GLY A 164 13.27 1.45 18.99
CA GLY A 164 14.15 2.60 18.74
C GLY A 164 13.41 3.89 18.39
N PHE A 165 12.09 3.95 18.61
CA PHE A 165 11.27 5.15 18.51
C PHE A 165 10.88 5.58 19.92
N ASP A 166 11.80 6.31 20.56
CA ASP A 166 11.71 6.79 21.94
C ASP A 166 10.93 8.12 22.03
N ASP A 167 10.73 8.58 23.27
CA ASP A 167 9.96 9.80 23.55
C ASP A 167 10.52 11.04 22.84
N GLU A 168 11.85 11.19 22.78
CA GLU A 168 12.50 12.31 22.09
C GLU A 168 12.15 12.34 20.59
N LYS A 169 12.18 11.19 19.92
CA LYS A 169 11.81 11.08 18.49
C LYS A 169 10.33 11.26 18.27
N ILE A 170 9.49 10.73 19.16
CA ILE A 170 8.04 10.88 19.09
C ILE A 170 7.69 12.37 19.17
N ASP A 171 8.21 13.06 20.18
CA ASP A 171 7.89 14.47 20.41
C ASP A 171 8.44 15.34 19.27
N ALA A 172 9.66 15.07 18.78
CA ALA A 172 10.20 15.76 17.62
C ALA A 172 9.37 15.56 16.33
N ALA A 173 8.81 14.37 16.10
CA ALA A 173 7.93 14.11 14.97
C ALA A 173 6.62 14.93 15.09
N LEU A 174 5.98 14.88 16.25
CA LEU A 174 4.73 15.58 16.53
C LEU A 174 4.92 17.11 16.46
N ASP A 175 5.99 17.63 17.05
CA ASP A 175 6.32 19.05 17.06
C ASP A 175 6.63 19.57 15.65
N ALA A 176 7.28 18.76 14.81
CA ALA A 176 7.52 19.13 13.42
C ALA A 176 6.23 19.12 12.57
N GLY A 177 5.18 18.42 13.01
CA GLY A 177 3.85 18.43 12.40
C GLY A 177 3.40 17.10 11.81
N VAL A 178 4.02 15.98 12.17
CA VAL A 178 3.43 14.66 11.93
C VAL A 178 2.11 14.57 12.68
N ASN A 179 1.04 14.22 11.98
CA ASN A 179 -0.32 14.10 12.55
C ASN A 179 -0.93 12.72 12.37
N ARG A 180 -0.19 11.77 11.77
CA ARG A 180 -0.54 10.35 11.69
C ARG A 180 0.72 9.49 11.83
N ILE A 181 0.68 8.43 12.64
CA ILE A 181 1.81 7.51 12.83
C ILE A 181 1.33 6.09 12.55
N SER A 182 1.99 5.40 11.61
CA SER A 182 1.72 4.00 11.26
C SER A 182 2.81 3.10 11.80
N LEU A 183 2.47 2.21 12.72
CA LEU A 183 3.42 1.35 13.43
C LEU A 183 3.29 -0.11 13.01
N GLY A 184 4.34 -0.66 12.42
CA GLY A 184 4.43 -2.09 12.19
C GLY A 184 4.53 -2.88 13.51
N VAL A 185 3.42 -3.52 13.93
CA VAL A 185 3.36 -4.44 15.08
C VAL A 185 3.49 -5.89 14.64
N GLN A 186 2.77 -6.23 13.57
CA GLN A 186 2.52 -7.54 12.94
C GLN A 186 1.77 -8.55 13.82
N SER A 187 2.19 -8.71 15.07
CA SER A 187 1.55 -9.56 16.08
C SER A 187 1.99 -9.06 17.45
N PHE A 188 1.19 -9.27 18.49
CA PHE A 188 1.56 -9.03 19.88
C PHE A 188 2.20 -10.26 20.53
N ASP A 189 2.08 -11.45 19.94
CA ASP A 189 2.71 -12.66 20.47
C ASP A 189 4.24 -12.64 20.36
N THR A 190 4.92 -12.70 21.50
CA THR A 190 6.37 -12.64 21.59
C THR A 190 7.07 -13.74 20.78
N ARG A 191 6.51 -14.96 20.71
CA ARG A 191 7.15 -16.09 20.02
C ARG A 191 7.06 -15.91 18.50
N VAL A 192 5.89 -15.54 17.98
CA VAL A 192 5.68 -15.21 16.57
C VAL A 192 6.61 -14.07 16.17
N ARG A 193 6.63 -12.98 16.94
CA ARG A 193 7.47 -11.80 16.66
C ARG A 193 8.96 -12.11 16.60
N ARG A 194 9.49 -12.89 17.54
CA ARG A 194 10.92 -13.27 17.57
C ARG A 194 11.31 -14.05 16.33
N ARG A 195 10.46 -14.95 15.83
CA ARG A 195 10.70 -15.67 14.56
C ARG A 195 10.84 -14.73 13.36
N LEU A 196 10.20 -13.57 13.40
CA LEU A 196 10.25 -12.57 12.33
C LEU A 196 11.39 -11.56 12.46
N GLY A 197 12.23 -11.69 13.50
CA GLY A 197 13.31 -10.75 13.81
C GLY A 197 12.86 -9.48 14.54
N ARG A 198 11.68 -9.49 15.18
CA ARG A 198 11.19 -8.39 16.01
C ARG A 198 11.69 -8.56 17.46
N LYS A 199 12.14 -7.45 18.06
CA LYS A 199 12.95 -7.48 19.30
C LYS A 199 12.14 -7.32 20.60
N LEU A 200 11.21 -6.35 20.65
CA LEU A 200 10.39 -6.15 21.84
C LEU A 200 9.55 -7.39 22.11
N ASP A 201 9.22 -7.66 23.36
CA ASP A 201 8.16 -8.62 23.73
C ASP A 201 6.78 -7.94 23.76
N ARG A 202 5.74 -8.71 24.10
CA ARG A 202 4.35 -8.24 24.20
C ARG A 202 4.18 -7.06 25.17
N GLN A 203 4.68 -7.19 26.39
CA GLN A 203 4.47 -6.21 27.45
C GLN A 203 5.17 -4.90 27.12
N GLN A 204 6.42 -4.98 26.67
CA GLN A 204 7.19 -3.82 26.21
C GLN A 204 6.51 -3.10 25.05
N LEU A 205 5.98 -3.86 24.09
CA LEU A 205 5.31 -3.27 22.92
C LEU A 205 4.01 -2.57 23.32
N ILE A 206 3.17 -3.21 24.14
CA ILE A 206 1.91 -2.63 24.62
C ILE A 206 2.19 -1.34 25.40
N ALA A 207 3.15 -1.35 26.33
CA ALA A 207 3.52 -0.17 27.11
C ALA A 207 4.02 0.98 26.21
N ALA A 208 4.87 0.67 25.23
CA ALA A 208 5.41 1.67 24.30
C ALA A 208 4.30 2.29 23.43
N ILE A 209 3.37 1.49 22.91
CA ILE A 209 2.22 1.99 22.13
C ILE A 209 1.30 2.81 23.04
N GLY A 210 1.03 2.35 24.26
CA GLY A 210 0.22 3.09 25.23
C GLY A 210 0.78 4.47 25.55
N GLY A 211 2.10 4.58 25.71
CA GLY A 211 2.78 5.88 25.90
C GLY A 211 2.64 6.82 24.69
N LEU A 212 2.63 6.28 23.47
CA LEU A 212 2.38 7.07 22.27
C LEU A 212 0.91 7.52 22.17
N VAL A 213 -0.04 6.61 22.39
CA VAL A 213 -1.48 6.90 22.37
C VAL A 213 -1.84 7.94 23.43
N ALA A 214 -1.28 7.84 24.63
CA ALA A 214 -1.54 8.76 25.74
C ALA A 214 -1.16 10.22 25.45
N ARG A 215 -0.35 10.48 24.42
CA ARG A 215 -0.03 11.86 23.98
C ARG A 215 -1.21 12.54 23.30
N ASP A 216 -2.07 11.78 22.63
CA ASP A 216 -3.28 12.28 21.97
C ASP A 216 -3.06 13.41 20.93
N ARG A 217 -1.87 13.45 20.29
CA ARG A 217 -1.46 14.52 19.36
C ARG A 217 -1.50 14.15 17.87
N ALA A 218 -1.72 12.87 17.55
CA ALA A 218 -1.75 12.34 16.20
C ALA A 218 -2.68 11.13 16.13
N ALA A 219 -3.18 10.81 14.93
CA ALA A 219 -3.85 9.54 14.69
C ALA A 219 -2.83 8.40 14.80
N ILE A 220 -3.07 7.45 15.71
CA ILE A 220 -2.18 6.30 15.91
C ILE A 220 -2.78 5.05 15.27
N VAL A 221 -2.02 4.48 14.33
CA VAL A 221 -2.38 3.28 13.58
C VAL A 221 -1.32 2.21 13.78
N ILE A 222 -1.76 0.95 13.84
CA ILE A 222 -0.83 -0.20 13.81
C ILE A 222 -1.11 -1.12 12.63
N ASP A 223 -0.07 -1.80 12.18
CA ASP A 223 -0.19 -2.85 11.17
C ASP A 223 -0.07 -4.22 11.82
N LEU A 224 -1.09 -5.06 11.64
CA LEU A 224 -1.08 -6.48 11.95
C LEU A 224 -0.90 -7.31 10.68
N ILE A 225 -0.32 -8.50 10.82
CA ILE A 225 -0.23 -9.49 9.75
C ILE A 225 -0.86 -10.80 10.22
N TYR A 226 -1.80 -11.32 9.45
CA TYR A 226 -2.33 -12.66 9.63
C TYR A 226 -1.68 -13.67 8.69
N GLY A 227 -1.64 -14.93 9.11
CA GLY A 227 -0.97 -16.01 8.37
C GLY A 227 0.54 -16.07 8.62
N LEU A 228 1.01 -15.67 9.80
CA LEU A 228 2.43 -15.74 10.18
C LEU A 228 2.86 -17.16 10.63
N PRO A 229 4.15 -17.54 10.48
CA PRO A 229 4.69 -18.81 10.99
C PRO A 229 4.42 -19.04 12.49
N GLY A 230 3.57 -20.03 12.78
CA GLY A 230 3.15 -20.40 14.13
C GLY A 230 2.20 -19.41 14.81
N GLN A 231 1.50 -18.58 14.04
CA GLN A 231 0.35 -17.82 14.48
C GLN A 231 -0.90 -18.70 14.37
N THR A 232 -1.38 -19.20 15.50
CA THR A 232 -2.61 -19.98 15.59
C THR A 232 -3.83 -19.05 15.62
N ASP A 233 -5.03 -19.60 15.44
CA ASP A 233 -6.29 -18.84 15.55
C ASP A 233 -6.43 -18.15 16.92
N SER A 234 -5.96 -18.78 18.00
CA SER A 234 -5.97 -18.18 19.33
C SER A 234 -4.98 -17.02 19.48
N VAL A 235 -3.81 -17.12 18.84
CA VAL A 235 -2.85 -16.00 18.78
C VAL A 235 -3.44 -14.86 17.97
N TRP A 236 -4.03 -15.15 16.81
CA TRP A 236 -4.66 -14.12 15.97
C TRP A 236 -5.81 -13.41 16.69
N ARG A 237 -6.69 -14.17 17.35
CA ARG A 237 -7.75 -13.60 18.21
C ARG A 237 -7.17 -12.72 19.31
N SER A 238 -6.15 -13.20 20.03
CA SER A 238 -5.51 -12.39 21.06
C SER A 238 -4.86 -11.12 20.50
N ASP A 239 -4.36 -11.12 19.27
CA ASP A 239 -3.75 -9.96 18.63
C ASP A 239 -4.80 -8.87 18.35
N ILE A 240 -5.94 -9.24 17.75
CA ILE A 240 -7.03 -8.29 17.44
C ILE A 240 -7.74 -7.79 18.70
N GLU A 241 -7.94 -8.64 19.71
CA GLU A 241 -8.48 -8.24 21.02
C GLU A 241 -7.53 -7.28 21.73
N THR A 242 -6.22 -7.53 21.69
CA THR A 242 -5.25 -6.60 22.27
C THR A 242 -5.31 -5.25 21.57
N ALA A 243 -5.33 -5.22 20.24
CA ALA A 243 -5.37 -3.98 19.49
C ALA A 243 -6.57 -3.10 19.83
N GLU A 244 -7.74 -3.70 20.05
CA GLU A 244 -8.96 -3.00 20.45
C GLU A 244 -8.77 -2.26 21.79
N THR A 245 -8.06 -2.85 22.74
CA THR A 245 -7.86 -2.26 24.08
C THR A 245 -6.85 -1.11 24.13
N LEU A 246 -6.09 -0.84 23.06
CA LEU A 246 -4.97 0.11 23.07
C LEU A 246 -5.38 1.57 22.83
N GLY A 247 -6.65 1.85 22.54
CA GLY A 247 -7.11 3.22 22.25
C GLY A 247 -6.59 3.79 20.93
N LEU A 248 -6.37 2.92 19.94
CA LEU A 248 -5.90 3.30 18.59
C LEU A 248 -6.97 4.05 17.80
N ASP A 249 -6.54 4.90 16.87
CA ASP A 249 -7.43 5.56 15.92
C ASP A 249 -7.73 4.69 14.70
N GLY A 250 -6.79 3.80 14.34
CA GLY A 250 -6.93 2.89 13.21
C GLY A 250 -6.05 1.66 13.31
N LEU A 251 -6.30 0.73 12.40
CA LEU A 251 -5.56 -0.52 12.29
C LEU A 251 -5.60 -1.07 10.88
N ASP A 252 -4.44 -1.51 10.41
CA ASP A 252 -4.30 -2.34 9.22
C ASP A 252 -4.15 -3.83 9.58
N PHE A 253 -4.77 -4.74 8.83
CA PHE A 253 -4.57 -6.18 8.96
C PHE A 253 -4.33 -6.84 7.60
N TYR A 254 -3.06 -7.10 7.30
CA TYR A 254 -2.62 -7.64 6.02
C TYR A 254 -2.43 -9.16 6.05
N ALA A 255 -2.72 -9.82 4.93
CA ALA A 255 -2.27 -11.19 4.75
C ALA A 255 -0.75 -11.25 4.59
N LEU A 256 -0.10 -12.23 5.21
CA LEU A 256 1.31 -12.50 4.91
C LEU A 256 1.48 -12.86 3.44
N GLY A 257 2.27 -12.06 2.72
CA GLY A 257 2.87 -12.41 1.44
C GLY A 257 4.26 -13.01 1.64
N VAL A 258 4.54 -14.16 1.04
CA VAL A 258 5.87 -14.78 1.05
C VAL A 258 6.57 -14.47 -0.27
N HIS A 259 7.64 -13.68 -0.22
CA HIS A 259 8.48 -13.42 -1.39
C HIS A 259 9.29 -14.69 -1.72
N PRO A 260 9.19 -15.27 -2.94
CA PRO A 260 9.80 -16.56 -3.27
C PRO A 260 11.30 -16.66 -2.98
N ASN A 261 12.03 -15.56 -3.18
CA ASN A 261 13.48 -15.46 -2.94
C ASN A 261 13.83 -14.69 -1.66
N GLY A 262 12.83 -14.40 -0.83
CA GLY A 262 12.98 -13.64 0.40
C GLY A 262 13.55 -14.48 1.55
N PRO A 263 14.03 -13.84 2.63
CA PRO A 263 14.60 -14.54 3.78
C PRO A 263 13.63 -15.50 4.45
N LEU A 264 12.34 -15.16 4.51
CA LEU A 264 11.33 -16.03 5.09
C LEU A 264 11.15 -17.33 4.28
N ALA A 265 11.07 -17.23 2.95
CA ALA A 265 10.96 -18.42 2.08
C ALA A 265 12.19 -19.34 2.24
N GLN A 266 13.39 -18.75 2.26
CA GLN A 266 14.63 -19.48 2.48
C GLN A 266 14.68 -20.13 3.87
N ALA A 267 14.23 -19.44 4.91
CA ALA A 267 14.18 -19.99 6.27
C ALA A 267 13.20 -21.16 6.38
N ILE A 268 12.04 -21.08 5.71
CA ILE A 268 11.06 -22.18 5.65
C ILE A 268 11.65 -23.37 4.91
N ALA A 269 12.21 -23.16 3.72
CA ALA A 269 12.80 -24.23 2.90
C ALA A 269 13.95 -24.93 3.61
N ALA A 270 14.73 -24.20 4.42
CA ALA A 270 15.82 -24.74 5.23
C ALA A 270 15.37 -25.36 6.57
N GLY A 271 14.06 -25.42 6.87
CA GLY A 271 13.54 -25.93 8.15
C GLY A 271 13.91 -25.09 9.37
N LYS A 272 14.36 -23.85 9.18
CA LYS A 272 14.79 -22.92 10.25
C LYS A 272 13.61 -22.20 10.92
N THR A 273 12.42 -22.25 10.32
CA THR A 273 11.18 -21.72 10.88
C THR A 273 9.99 -22.59 10.46
N LEU A 274 8.83 -22.35 11.09
CA LEU A 274 7.59 -23.04 10.77
C LEU A 274 7.05 -22.67 9.38
N PRO A 275 6.30 -23.57 8.72
CA PRO A 275 5.60 -23.24 7.48
C PRO A 275 4.55 -22.14 7.72
N VAL A 276 4.17 -21.47 6.64
CA VAL A 276 3.06 -20.51 6.67
C VAL A 276 1.72 -21.25 6.58
N PRO A 277 0.65 -20.73 7.19
CA PRO A 277 -0.70 -21.24 7.03
C PRO A 277 -1.16 -21.23 5.57
N THR A 278 -2.17 -22.06 5.26
CA THR A 278 -2.74 -22.15 3.92
C THR A 278 -3.53 -20.89 3.57
N LEU A 279 -3.88 -20.74 2.28
CA LEU A 279 -4.73 -19.64 1.84
C LEU A 279 -6.13 -19.69 2.48
N ALA A 280 -6.64 -20.90 2.75
CA ALA A 280 -7.90 -21.09 3.47
C ALA A 280 -7.80 -20.64 4.95
N ASP A 281 -6.66 -20.87 5.61
CA ASP A 281 -6.42 -20.35 6.96
C ASP A 281 -6.37 -18.82 6.96
N GLN A 282 -5.66 -18.23 5.99
CA GLN A 282 -5.62 -16.78 5.79
C GLN A 282 -7.01 -16.18 5.56
N ALA A 283 -7.87 -16.85 4.79
CA ALA A 283 -9.25 -16.41 4.54
C ALA A 283 -10.10 -16.41 5.81
N ARG A 284 -9.95 -17.43 6.65
CA ARG A 284 -10.63 -17.49 7.97
C ARG A 284 -10.14 -16.41 8.91
N ALA A 285 -8.82 -16.17 8.97
CA ALA A 285 -8.25 -15.12 9.79
C ALA A 285 -8.74 -13.72 9.37
N TYR A 286 -8.80 -13.47 8.06
CA TYR A 286 -9.38 -12.25 7.50
C TYR A 286 -10.85 -12.07 7.94
N ALA A 287 -11.68 -13.08 7.74
CA ALA A 287 -13.10 -13.03 8.11
C ALA A 287 -13.29 -12.81 9.61
N ALA A 288 -12.47 -13.44 10.46
CA ALA A 288 -12.50 -13.27 11.91
C ALA A 288 -12.18 -11.83 12.33
N ALA A 289 -11.12 -11.23 11.79
CA ALA A 289 -10.77 -9.85 12.10
C ALA A 289 -11.82 -8.86 11.62
N ARG A 290 -12.33 -9.04 10.40
CA ARG A 290 -13.40 -8.20 9.85
C ARG A 290 -14.66 -8.26 10.72
N ALA A 291 -15.10 -9.46 11.10
CA ALA A 291 -16.27 -9.65 11.95
C ALA A 291 -16.06 -8.97 13.31
N PHE A 292 -14.93 -9.25 13.97
CA PHE A 292 -14.59 -8.68 15.27
C PHE A 292 -14.61 -7.14 15.25
N PHE A 293 -13.87 -6.49 14.36
CA PHE A 293 -13.82 -5.03 14.33
C PHE A 293 -15.17 -4.40 13.98
N SER A 294 -15.96 -5.04 13.11
CA SER A 294 -17.32 -4.61 12.82
C SER A 294 -18.23 -4.70 14.05
N GLU A 295 -18.17 -5.79 14.80
CA GLU A 295 -18.95 -5.99 16.04
C GLU A 295 -18.54 -4.99 17.13
N GLN A 296 -17.25 -4.63 17.18
CA GLN A 296 -16.76 -3.59 18.07
C GLN A 296 -17.11 -2.18 17.59
N GLY A 297 -17.73 -1.99 16.43
CA GLY A 297 -18.16 -0.69 15.91
C GLY A 297 -17.06 0.12 15.23
N TRP A 298 -15.98 -0.53 14.76
CA TRP A 298 -14.99 0.12 13.90
C TRP A 298 -15.54 0.29 12.48
N THR A 299 -15.17 1.39 11.84
CA THR A 299 -15.54 1.68 10.45
C THR A 299 -14.45 1.22 9.52
N ARG A 300 -14.81 0.52 8.44
CA ARG A 300 -13.83 0.07 7.45
C ARG A 300 -13.53 1.16 6.43
N LEU A 301 -12.24 1.47 6.23
CA LEU A 301 -11.77 2.44 5.22
C LEU A 301 -11.28 1.78 3.94
N SER A 302 -10.73 0.57 4.04
CA SER A 302 -10.34 -0.26 2.90
C SER A 302 -10.44 -1.74 3.27
N GLN A 303 -10.11 -2.65 2.36
CA GLN A 303 -10.25 -4.09 2.58
C GLN A 303 -9.50 -4.56 3.83
N ALA A 304 -8.32 -3.98 4.07
CA ALA A 304 -7.41 -4.32 5.15
C ALA A 304 -7.32 -3.23 6.23
N HIS A 305 -8.09 -2.14 6.15
CA HIS A 305 -7.94 -0.99 7.06
C HIS A 305 -9.26 -0.63 7.74
N VAL A 306 -9.22 -0.50 9.07
CA VAL A 306 -10.34 -0.08 9.91
C VAL A 306 -9.95 1.13 10.76
N ALA A 307 -10.90 2.04 10.96
CA ALA A 307 -10.80 3.22 11.78
C ALA A 307 -11.73 3.12 12.97
N ARG A 308 -11.24 3.48 14.15
CA ARG A 308 -12.02 3.63 15.39
C ARG A 308 -12.57 5.04 15.54
N THR A 309 -11.79 6.04 15.13
CA THR A 309 -12.13 7.45 15.29
C THR A 309 -12.13 8.16 13.95
N ALA A 310 -12.76 9.33 13.88
CA ALA A 310 -12.74 10.17 12.67
C ALA A 310 -11.37 10.79 12.37
N ARG A 311 -10.39 10.70 13.29
CA ARG A 311 -9.02 11.18 13.06
C ARG A 311 -8.30 10.32 12.03
N GLU A 312 -8.60 9.02 12.00
CA GLU A 312 -8.02 8.13 11.01
C GLU A 312 -8.74 8.27 9.67
N ARG A 313 -8.03 8.86 8.71
CA ARG A 313 -8.52 9.07 7.34
C ARG A 313 -7.74 8.26 6.31
N SER A 314 -6.54 7.80 6.61
CA SER A 314 -5.65 7.08 5.69
C SER A 314 -5.59 7.70 4.28
N LEU A 315 -5.52 9.04 4.18
CA LEU A 315 -5.68 9.76 2.90
C LEU A 315 -4.68 9.29 1.85
N TYR A 316 -3.40 9.16 2.21
CA TYR A 316 -2.39 8.69 1.24
C TYR A 316 -2.74 7.30 0.68
N ASN A 317 -3.00 6.31 1.55
CA ASN A 317 -3.25 4.93 1.08
C ASN A 317 -4.55 4.80 0.28
N ARG A 318 -5.54 5.66 0.52
CA ARG A 318 -6.78 5.69 -0.28
C ARG A 318 -6.56 6.34 -1.64
N LEU A 319 -5.90 7.49 -1.67
CA LEU A 319 -5.71 8.27 -2.90
C LEU A 319 -4.66 7.66 -3.84
N VAL A 320 -3.57 7.10 -3.33
CA VAL A 320 -2.51 6.53 -4.19
C VAL A 320 -2.99 5.31 -5.02
N LYS A 321 -4.10 4.69 -4.62
CA LYS A 321 -4.73 3.58 -5.35
C LYS A 321 -5.69 4.06 -6.44
N THR A 322 -6.08 5.33 -6.43
CA THR A 322 -6.86 5.95 -7.51
C THR A 322 -5.92 6.44 -8.62
N ASP A 323 -6.45 7.25 -9.53
CA ASP A 323 -5.66 7.93 -10.56
C ASP A 323 -4.97 9.22 -10.07
N ALA A 324 -4.84 9.41 -8.74
CA ALA A 324 -4.27 10.61 -8.12
C ALA A 324 -2.82 10.87 -8.59
N THR A 325 -2.40 12.13 -8.57
CA THR A 325 -1.00 12.46 -8.79
C THR A 325 -0.21 12.22 -7.50
N CYS A 326 0.76 11.30 -7.55
CA CYS A 326 1.70 11.01 -6.48
C CYS A 326 3.09 11.54 -6.85
N LEU A 327 3.53 12.58 -6.15
CA LEU A 327 4.93 13.02 -6.19
C LEU A 327 5.80 12.06 -5.38
N ALA A 328 7.02 11.80 -5.84
CA ALA A 328 7.93 10.86 -5.19
C ALA A 328 9.28 11.50 -4.92
N PHE A 329 9.78 11.28 -3.70
CA PHE A 329 11.07 11.79 -3.25
C PHE A 329 11.87 10.70 -2.54
N GLY A 330 13.19 10.85 -2.57
CA GLY A 330 14.12 9.93 -1.93
C GLY A 330 14.42 8.66 -2.75
N PRO A 331 15.46 7.92 -2.35
CA PRO A 331 15.98 6.77 -3.08
C PRO A 331 14.99 5.60 -3.03
N GLY A 332 14.45 5.19 -4.17
CA GLY A 332 13.47 4.11 -4.29
C GLY A 332 12.02 4.56 -4.06
N GLY A 333 11.74 5.86 -4.04
CA GLY A 333 10.38 6.38 -4.12
C GLY A 333 9.75 6.13 -5.49
N ASP A 334 8.47 5.77 -5.51
CA ASP A 334 7.69 5.57 -6.73
C ASP A 334 6.62 6.66 -6.85
N GLY A 335 6.48 7.23 -8.04
CA GLY A 335 5.53 8.29 -8.37
C GLY A 335 4.65 7.94 -9.56
N GLY A 336 3.58 8.72 -9.72
CA GLY A 336 2.60 8.52 -10.77
C GLY A 336 1.74 9.74 -11.00
N GLY A 337 1.26 9.91 -12.23
CA GLY A 337 0.49 11.06 -12.66
C GLY A 337 0.97 11.56 -14.02
N PHE A 338 0.32 12.59 -14.56
CA PHE A 338 0.73 13.19 -15.85
C PHE A 338 0.76 12.19 -17.03
N GLY A 339 -0.05 11.12 -16.95
CA GLY A 339 -0.02 10.03 -17.93
C GLY A 339 1.23 9.14 -17.86
N SER A 340 2.00 9.21 -16.76
CA SER A 340 3.22 8.43 -16.56
C SER A 340 3.31 7.85 -15.15
N SER A 341 4.15 6.84 -15.01
CA SER A 341 4.64 6.34 -13.72
C SER A 341 6.16 6.30 -13.75
N TRP A 342 6.80 6.61 -12.63
CA TRP A 342 8.25 6.66 -12.54
C TRP A 342 8.75 6.15 -11.19
N SER A 343 10.01 5.73 -11.19
CA SER A 343 10.73 5.28 -9.99
C SER A 343 12.01 6.07 -9.84
N MET A 344 12.25 6.58 -8.63
CA MET A 344 13.53 7.14 -8.23
C MET A 344 14.57 6.01 -8.13
N SER A 345 15.85 6.32 -8.36
CA SER A 345 16.92 5.34 -8.16
C SER A 345 16.84 4.75 -6.76
N SER A 346 16.75 3.42 -6.67
CA SER A 346 16.75 2.71 -5.38
C SER A 346 18.15 2.51 -4.79
N ASP A 347 19.19 2.75 -5.61
CA ASP A 347 20.57 2.80 -5.15
C ASP A 347 20.85 4.16 -4.52
N PHE A 348 21.26 4.14 -3.24
CA PHE A 348 21.48 5.34 -2.44
C PHE A 348 22.58 6.23 -3.02
N ASP A 349 23.69 5.65 -3.49
CA ASP A 349 24.86 6.39 -3.94
C ASP A 349 24.60 6.99 -5.34
N VAL A 350 23.87 6.27 -6.21
CA VAL A 350 23.39 6.81 -7.50
C VAL A 350 22.41 7.96 -7.27
N TRP A 351 21.44 7.80 -6.37
CA TRP A 351 20.49 8.86 -6.01
C TRP A 351 21.22 10.09 -5.47
N ALA A 352 22.15 9.88 -4.52
CA ALA A 352 22.92 10.96 -3.91
C ALA A 352 23.71 11.77 -4.94
N THR A 353 24.40 11.07 -5.86
CA THR A 353 25.18 11.71 -6.93
C THR A 353 24.31 12.57 -7.85
N ALA A 354 23.09 12.12 -8.16
CA ALA A 354 22.16 12.91 -8.98
C ALA A 354 21.72 14.20 -8.27
N VAL A 355 21.35 14.09 -6.98
CA VAL A 355 20.94 15.24 -6.15
C VAL A 355 22.07 16.25 -5.96
N GLU A 356 23.29 15.79 -5.67
CA GLU A 356 24.48 16.64 -5.53
C GLU A 356 24.78 17.43 -6.80
N ALA A 357 24.47 16.85 -7.95
CA ALA A 357 24.62 17.51 -9.25
C ALA A 357 23.41 18.36 -9.66
N GLY A 358 22.43 18.55 -8.77
CA GLY A 358 21.23 19.35 -9.03
C GLY A 358 20.29 18.77 -10.08
N ARG A 359 20.32 17.45 -10.30
CA ARG A 359 19.49 16.76 -11.30
C ARG A 359 18.45 15.86 -10.66
N SER A 360 17.40 15.57 -11.42
CA SER A 360 16.41 14.54 -11.08
C SER A 360 17.06 13.17 -10.90
N ALA A 361 16.61 12.42 -9.90
CA ALA A 361 17.06 11.05 -9.65
C ALA A 361 16.07 9.99 -10.15
N ILE A 362 15.16 10.36 -11.06
CA ILE A 362 14.28 9.42 -11.75
C ILE A 362 15.14 8.45 -12.57
N ALA A 363 15.08 7.17 -12.22
CA ALA A 363 15.86 6.11 -12.88
C ALA A 363 15.06 5.35 -13.92
N ARG A 364 13.72 5.31 -13.78
CA ARG A 364 12.83 4.61 -14.71
C ARG A 364 11.54 5.40 -14.88
N MET A 365 11.00 5.39 -16.08
CA MET A 365 9.69 5.97 -16.40
C MET A 365 8.96 5.09 -17.41
N GLY A 366 7.63 5.12 -17.37
CA GLY A 366 6.80 4.59 -18.44
C GLY A 366 5.50 5.35 -18.61
N ASP A 367 4.96 5.28 -19.83
CA ASP A 367 3.65 5.84 -20.16
C ASP A 367 2.54 4.92 -19.64
N LEU A 368 1.58 5.51 -18.94
CA LEU A 368 0.38 4.82 -18.50
C LEU A 368 -0.51 4.51 -19.71
N PRO A 369 -1.14 3.32 -19.77
CA PRO A 369 -2.07 3.00 -20.85
C PRO A 369 -3.30 3.91 -20.79
N ALA A 370 -3.93 4.18 -21.94
CA ALA A 370 -5.12 5.04 -22.03
C ALA A 370 -6.31 4.57 -21.16
N VAL A 371 -6.34 3.28 -20.78
CA VAL A 371 -7.37 2.70 -19.90
C VAL A 371 -7.02 2.74 -18.42
N HIS A 372 -5.87 3.30 -18.05
CA HIS A 372 -5.37 3.26 -16.68
C HIS A 372 -6.37 3.85 -15.67
N GLU A 373 -7.07 4.93 -16.03
CA GLU A 373 -8.08 5.53 -15.13
C GLU A 373 -9.22 4.56 -14.82
N ALA A 374 -9.72 3.82 -15.81
CA ALA A 374 -10.77 2.82 -15.60
C ALA A 374 -10.27 1.64 -14.77
N ASP A 375 -9.03 1.19 -14.99
CA ASP A 375 -8.44 0.09 -14.23
C ASP A 375 -8.18 0.51 -12.77
N ALA A 376 -7.64 1.72 -12.56
CA ALA A 376 -7.47 2.31 -11.23
C ALA A 376 -8.81 2.48 -10.51
N LEU A 377 -9.87 2.90 -11.22
CA LEU A 377 -11.22 2.96 -10.65
C LEU A 377 -11.69 1.58 -10.18
N ILE A 378 -11.51 0.51 -10.96
CA ILE A 378 -11.87 -0.85 -10.55
C ILE A 378 -11.11 -1.26 -9.28
N ALA A 379 -9.78 -1.08 -9.27
CA ALA A 379 -8.95 -1.47 -8.14
C ALA A 379 -9.28 -0.69 -6.86
N ALA A 380 -9.36 0.65 -6.95
CA ALA A 380 -9.65 1.52 -5.80
C ALA A 380 -11.06 1.30 -5.25
N SER A 381 -12.06 1.10 -6.11
CA SER A 381 -13.44 0.88 -5.70
C SER A 381 -13.59 -0.43 -4.90
N LEU A 382 -12.93 -1.50 -5.34
CA LEU A 382 -12.96 -2.79 -4.65
C LEU A 382 -12.27 -2.77 -3.29
N GLU A 383 -11.35 -1.84 -3.01
CA GLU A 383 -10.84 -1.62 -1.65
C GLU A 383 -11.96 -1.21 -0.68
N SER A 384 -12.95 -0.45 -1.15
CA SER A 384 -14.12 -0.02 -0.37
C SER A 384 -15.30 -1.00 -0.46
N SER A 385 -15.15 -2.11 -1.18
CA SER A 385 -16.18 -3.12 -1.45
C SER A 385 -17.36 -2.69 -2.31
N GLU A 386 -17.27 -1.52 -2.95
CA GLU A 386 -18.34 -0.98 -3.78
C GLU A 386 -17.77 -0.52 -5.11
N LEU A 387 -18.30 -1.04 -6.21
CA LEU A 387 -17.90 -0.65 -7.57
C LEU A 387 -19.13 -0.19 -8.34
N ASP A 388 -19.16 1.09 -8.72
CA ASP A 388 -20.14 1.63 -9.66
C ASP A 388 -19.82 1.13 -11.07
N LEU A 389 -20.65 0.21 -11.57
CA LEU A 389 -20.44 -0.40 -12.87
C LEU A 389 -20.70 0.59 -14.02
N GLY A 390 -21.58 1.57 -13.83
CA GLY A 390 -21.84 2.62 -14.81
C GLY A 390 -20.67 3.59 -14.94
N ALA A 391 -20.02 3.93 -13.82
CA ALA A 391 -18.83 4.76 -13.82
C ALA A 391 -17.63 4.11 -14.54
N VAL A 392 -17.49 2.78 -14.44
CA VAL A 392 -16.50 2.03 -15.21
C VAL A 392 -16.88 1.96 -16.69
N GLU A 393 -18.13 1.65 -17.01
CA GLU A 393 -18.62 1.58 -18.39
C GLU A 393 -18.41 2.90 -19.14
N ALA A 394 -18.67 4.03 -18.48
CA ALA A 394 -18.45 5.36 -19.06
C ALA A 394 -16.98 5.63 -19.41
N ARG A 395 -16.03 5.12 -18.62
CA ARG A 395 -14.57 5.26 -18.86
C ARG A 395 -14.01 4.16 -19.77
N ARG A 396 -14.70 3.03 -19.86
CA ARG A 396 -14.29 1.87 -20.64
C ARG A 396 -15.51 1.21 -21.30
N PRO A 397 -16.01 1.77 -22.42
CA PRO A 397 -17.18 1.22 -23.11
C PRO A 397 -17.02 -0.25 -23.51
N GLY A 398 -18.06 -1.04 -23.31
CA GLY A 398 -18.08 -2.50 -23.46
C GLY A 398 -17.55 -3.26 -22.24
N PHE A 399 -17.32 -2.60 -21.11
CA PHE A 399 -16.89 -3.23 -19.86
C PHE A 399 -17.95 -4.20 -19.34
N LEU A 400 -19.21 -3.77 -19.29
CA LEU A 400 -20.32 -4.57 -18.77
C LEU A 400 -20.47 -5.90 -19.53
N ASP A 401 -20.45 -5.85 -20.85
CA ASP A 401 -20.54 -7.05 -21.70
C ASP A 401 -19.35 -7.98 -21.49
N ALA A 402 -18.13 -7.42 -21.43
CA ALA A 402 -16.92 -8.19 -21.22
C ALA A 402 -16.91 -8.86 -19.83
N ALA A 403 -17.33 -8.15 -18.79
CA ALA A 403 -17.31 -8.60 -17.40
C ALA A 403 -18.48 -9.53 -17.04
N ALA A 404 -19.60 -9.51 -17.79
CA ALA A 404 -20.82 -10.22 -17.46
C ALA A 404 -20.64 -11.72 -17.11
N PRO A 405 -19.81 -12.52 -17.83
CA PRO A 405 -19.61 -13.93 -17.48
C PRO A 405 -19.00 -14.11 -16.08
N LEU A 406 -17.99 -13.29 -15.74
CA LEU A 406 -17.34 -13.32 -14.43
C LEU A 406 -18.28 -12.84 -13.32
N LEU A 407 -18.98 -11.71 -13.55
CA LEU A 407 -19.92 -11.16 -12.57
C LEU A 407 -21.04 -12.14 -12.23
N ASN A 408 -21.57 -12.85 -13.23
CA ASN A 408 -22.58 -13.88 -13.02
C ASN A 408 -22.04 -15.05 -12.20
N ALA A 409 -20.87 -15.59 -12.57
CA ALA A 409 -20.24 -16.69 -11.85
C ALA A 409 -19.89 -16.34 -10.40
N TRP A 410 -19.38 -15.12 -10.16
CA TRP A 410 -19.06 -14.63 -8.83
C TRP A 410 -20.29 -14.41 -7.95
N ARG A 411 -21.40 -13.96 -8.53
CA ARG A 411 -22.68 -13.82 -7.82
C ARG A 411 -23.23 -15.17 -7.41
N GLU A 412 -23.17 -16.17 -8.29
CA GLU A 412 -23.67 -17.52 -8.03
C GLU A 412 -23.00 -18.20 -6.83
N VAL A 413 -21.70 -17.94 -6.60
CA VAL A 413 -20.96 -18.48 -5.44
C VAL A 413 -20.90 -17.51 -4.25
N GLY A 414 -21.57 -16.35 -4.33
CA GLY A 414 -21.63 -15.38 -3.24
C GLY A 414 -20.33 -14.61 -2.98
N LEU A 415 -19.50 -14.38 -4.00
CA LEU A 415 -18.36 -13.44 -3.90
C LEU A 415 -18.82 -11.98 -3.99
N VAL A 416 -19.88 -11.73 -4.76
CA VAL A 416 -20.42 -10.39 -4.99
C VAL A 416 -21.95 -10.41 -4.96
N ALA A 417 -22.53 -9.29 -4.57
CA ALA A 417 -23.94 -8.96 -4.75
C ALA A 417 -24.04 -7.75 -5.69
N ARG A 418 -25.17 -7.63 -6.38
CA ARG A 418 -25.45 -6.46 -7.22
C ARG A 418 -26.71 -5.79 -6.70
N ASP A 419 -26.62 -4.48 -6.46
CA ASP A 419 -27.74 -3.63 -6.10
C ASP A 419 -27.81 -2.49 -7.13
N GLY A 420 -28.78 -2.58 -8.04
CA GLY A 420 -28.89 -1.67 -9.19
C GLY A 420 -27.61 -1.61 -10.05
N GLY A 421 -27.00 -0.42 -10.12
CA GLY A 421 -25.75 -0.15 -10.84
C GLY A 421 -24.47 -0.47 -10.05
N VAL A 422 -24.58 -0.83 -8.77
CA VAL A 422 -23.44 -1.00 -7.87
C VAL A 422 -23.18 -2.48 -7.59
N LEU A 423 -21.94 -2.91 -7.77
CA LEU A 423 -21.43 -4.20 -7.35
C LEU A 423 -20.87 -4.09 -5.93
N ARG A 424 -21.34 -4.94 -5.02
CA ARG A 424 -20.89 -5.02 -3.64
C ARG A 424 -20.18 -6.34 -3.39
N THR A 425 -18.98 -6.33 -2.81
CA THR A 425 -18.28 -7.57 -2.44
C THR A 425 -18.77 -8.09 -1.08
N THR A 426 -18.86 -9.41 -0.95
CA THR A 426 -19.09 -10.08 0.34
C THR A 426 -17.77 -10.22 1.12
N VAL A 427 -17.80 -10.84 2.31
CA VAL A 427 -16.57 -11.22 3.03
C VAL A 427 -15.63 -12.08 2.18
N ALA A 428 -16.20 -13.01 1.41
CA ALA A 428 -15.42 -13.80 0.47
C ALA A 428 -14.88 -12.91 -0.66
N GLY A 429 -15.71 -12.05 -1.25
CA GLY A 429 -15.29 -11.14 -2.32
C GLY A 429 -14.13 -10.23 -1.91
N ASP A 430 -14.18 -9.67 -0.70
CA ASP A 430 -13.14 -8.80 -0.17
C ASP A 430 -11.82 -9.53 0.02
N PHE A 431 -11.85 -10.75 0.57
CA PHE A 431 -10.63 -11.56 0.69
C PHE A 431 -9.98 -11.81 -0.68
N TRP A 432 -10.80 -11.99 -1.72
CA TRP A 432 -10.37 -12.24 -3.10
C TRP A 432 -10.28 -10.99 -3.99
N MET A 433 -10.38 -9.78 -3.43
CA MET A 433 -10.60 -8.56 -4.21
C MET A 433 -9.58 -8.34 -5.32
N THR A 434 -8.30 -8.68 -5.10
CA THR A 434 -7.24 -8.48 -6.10
C THR A 434 -7.45 -9.41 -7.30
N THR A 435 -7.91 -10.64 -7.05
CA THR A 435 -8.27 -11.59 -8.10
C THR A 435 -9.48 -11.11 -8.88
N LEU A 436 -10.49 -10.55 -8.20
CA LEU A 436 -11.67 -9.99 -8.85
C LEU A 436 -11.30 -8.79 -9.73
N ALA A 437 -10.54 -7.82 -9.18
CA ALA A 437 -10.04 -6.67 -9.94
C ALA A 437 -9.26 -7.12 -11.18
N ARG A 438 -8.35 -8.09 -11.01
CA ARG A 438 -7.57 -8.63 -12.12
C ARG A 438 -8.45 -9.30 -13.17
N GLY A 439 -9.44 -10.09 -12.75
CA GLY A 439 -10.38 -10.76 -13.65
C GLY A 439 -11.18 -9.76 -14.49
N LEU A 440 -11.70 -8.69 -13.88
CA LEU A 440 -12.43 -7.63 -14.57
C LEU A 440 -11.57 -6.96 -15.65
N VAL A 441 -10.33 -6.59 -15.33
CA VAL A 441 -9.42 -5.98 -16.32
C VAL A 441 -9.07 -6.97 -17.44
N THR A 442 -8.81 -8.23 -17.11
CA THR A 442 -8.50 -9.27 -18.10
C THR A 442 -9.68 -9.57 -19.02
N ALA A 443 -10.92 -9.53 -18.53
CA ALA A 443 -12.13 -9.67 -19.34
C ALA A 443 -12.20 -8.62 -20.46
N CYS A 444 -11.92 -7.36 -20.11
CA CYS A 444 -11.94 -6.29 -21.09
C CYS A 444 -10.79 -6.35 -22.11
N GLU A 445 -9.62 -6.87 -21.73
CA GLU A 445 -8.52 -7.09 -22.67
C GLU A 445 -8.82 -8.22 -23.64
N HIS A 446 -9.37 -9.33 -23.12
CA HIS A 446 -9.75 -10.48 -23.93
C HIS A 446 -10.84 -10.12 -24.94
N ALA A 447 -11.87 -9.38 -24.52
CA ALA A 447 -12.93 -8.89 -25.41
C ALA A 447 -12.40 -8.00 -26.53
N ARG A 448 -11.40 -7.15 -26.25
CA ARG A 448 -10.73 -6.31 -27.26
C ARG A 448 -9.94 -7.15 -28.26
N ALA A 449 -9.17 -8.13 -27.78
CA ALA A 449 -8.39 -9.02 -28.65
C ALA A 449 -9.29 -9.78 -29.64
N ARG A 450 -10.45 -10.27 -29.17
CA ARG A 450 -11.44 -10.97 -30.02
C ARG A 450 -12.16 -10.07 -31.04
N ARG A 451 -12.20 -8.76 -30.82
CA ARG A 451 -12.75 -7.80 -31.80
C ARG A 451 -11.71 -7.37 -32.84
N ALA A 452 -10.42 -7.54 -32.52
CA ALA A 452 -9.31 -7.16 -33.40
C ALA A 452 -8.84 -8.32 -34.31
N ALA A 453 -9.11 -9.56 -33.90
CA ALA A 453 -9.02 -10.76 -34.73
C ALA A 453 -10.30 -10.95 -35.54
#